data_AF-A0A8J6NHX1-F1
#
_entry.id   AF-A0A8J6NHX1-F1
#
_cell.length_a   1.000
_cell.length_b   1.000
_cell.length_c   1.000
_cell.angle_alpha   90.00
_cell.angle_beta   90.00
_cell.angle_gamma   90.00
#
_symmetry.space_group_name_H-M   'P 1'
#
loop_
_entity.id
_entity.type
_entity.pdbx_description
1 polymer ?
#
loop_
_entity_poly.entity_id
_entity_poly.type
_entity_poly.pdbx_seq_one_letter_code
_entity_poly.pdbx_strand_id
1 'polypeptide(L)'
;MPLTIPLAQAERVRTTYLCSDCWEALVEIQFDRQTRSVTLACNTPDCPHRGMVSVQYVEQRERLARIWVRNIRKQLANELTWVKPIPKRTQSQLLVELGYY
;
A
#
# COMPACT_ATOMS: atom_id res chain seq x y z
N MET A 1 -0.17 18.27 5.43
CA MET A 1 -1.20 19.06 6.07
C MET A 1 -1.51 18.42 7.40
N PRO A 2 -1.23 19.10 8.52
CA PRO A 2 -1.60 18.64 9.84
C PRO A 2 -3.12 18.71 10.03
N LEU A 3 -3.71 17.71 10.67
CA LEU A 3 -5.13 17.64 10.98
C LEU A 3 -5.33 17.76 12.49
N THR A 4 -6.01 18.80 12.94
CA THR A 4 -6.38 18.98 14.36
C THR A 4 -7.78 18.43 14.59
N ILE A 5 -7.90 17.46 15.49
CA ILE A 5 -9.15 16.76 15.81
C ILE A 5 -9.33 16.61 17.32
N PRO A 6 -10.56 16.43 17.80
CA PRO A 6 -10.81 16.12 19.21
C PRO A 6 -10.11 14.83 19.65
N LEU A 7 -9.59 14.80 20.88
CA LEU A 7 -8.89 13.65 21.45
C LEU A 7 -9.70 12.35 21.35
N ALA A 8 -11.03 12.42 21.54
CA ALA A 8 -11.93 11.28 21.44
C ALA A 8 -11.96 10.62 20.05
N GLN A 9 -11.58 11.35 18.99
CA GLN A 9 -11.54 10.86 17.63
C GLN A 9 -10.12 10.54 17.15
N ALA A 10 -9.10 10.98 17.89
CA ALA A 10 -7.69 10.88 17.49
C ALA A 10 -7.23 9.45 17.27
N GLU A 11 -7.59 8.53 18.18
CA GLU A 11 -7.20 7.12 18.08
C GLU A 11 -7.85 6.43 16.87
N ARG A 12 -9.11 6.74 16.59
CA ARG A 12 -9.81 6.24 15.41
C ARG A 12 -9.16 6.75 14.13
N VAL A 13 -8.85 8.05 14.04
CA VAL A 13 -8.23 8.62 12.84
C VAL A 13 -6.83 8.03 12.64
N ARG A 14 -6.03 7.89 13.70
CA ARG A 14 -4.68 7.32 13.65
C ARG A 14 -4.65 5.87 13.15
N THR A 15 -5.66 5.07 13.50
CA THR A 15 -5.75 3.66 13.10
C THR A 15 -6.38 3.46 11.72
N THR A 16 -7.21 4.40 11.27
CA THR A 16 -7.99 4.24 10.03
C THR A 16 -7.48 5.06 8.86
N TYR A 17 -6.62 6.06 9.09
CA TYR A 17 -6.07 6.92 8.05
C TYR A 17 -4.54 6.87 8.00
N LEU A 18 -4.05 6.97 6.77
CA LEU A 18 -2.64 7.06 6.40
C LEU A 18 -2.42 8.36 5.63
N CYS A 19 -1.17 8.74 5.42
CA CYS A 19 -0.87 9.79 4.46
C CYS A 19 -1.15 9.34 3.03
N SER A 20 -1.67 10.25 2.20
CA SER A 20 -1.95 9.96 0.79
C SER A 20 -0.69 9.76 -0.05
N ASP A 21 0.43 10.37 0.35
CA ASP A 21 1.65 10.42 -0.47
C ASP A 21 2.68 9.39 0.03
N CYS A 22 3.01 9.44 1.33
CA CYS A 22 4.00 8.55 1.96
C CYS A 22 3.41 7.16 2.26
N TRP A 23 2.08 7.00 2.32
CA TRP A 23 1.36 5.80 2.80
C TRP A 23 1.73 5.37 4.23
N GLU A 24 2.52 6.16 4.95
CA GLU A 24 2.88 5.91 6.34
C GLU A 24 1.76 6.34 7.30
N ALA A 25 1.86 5.79 8.51
CA ALA A 25 0.95 6.10 9.60
C ALA A 25 1.06 7.58 10.03
N LEU A 26 -0.07 8.13 10.45
CA LEU A 26 -0.11 9.46 11.04
C LEU A 26 0.42 9.41 12.48
N VAL A 27 1.24 10.39 12.82
CA VAL A 27 1.84 10.55 14.15
C VAL A 27 1.29 11.81 14.80
N GLU A 28 1.16 11.78 16.12
CA GLU A 28 0.82 12.95 16.91
C GLU A 28 2.00 13.92 16.97
N ILE A 29 1.75 15.17 16.59
CA ILE A 29 2.77 16.24 16.56
C ILE A 29 2.50 17.26 17.67
N GLN A 30 1.22 17.50 18.00
CA GLN A 30 0.85 18.48 19.01
C GLN A 30 -0.39 18.05 19.77
N PHE A 31 -0.40 18.33 21.08
CA PHE A 31 -1.54 18.13 21.95
C PHE A 31 -1.93 19.45 22.63
N ASP A 32 -3.19 19.86 22.49
CA ASP A 32 -3.74 21.01 23.19
C ASP A 32 -4.66 20.57 24.33
N ARG A 33 -4.23 20.88 25.56
CA ARG A 33 -4.95 20.57 26.80
C ARG A 33 -6.20 21.42 27.01
N GLN A 34 -6.22 22.65 26.52
CA GLN A 34 -7.35 23.56 26.74
C GLN A 34 -8.55 23.14 25.89
N THR A 35 -8.29 22.79 24.63
CA THR A 35 -9.34 22.35 23.68
C THR A 35 -9.52 20.84 23.63
N ARG A 36 -8.70 20.06 24.36
CA ARG A 36 -8.64 18.59 24.30
C ARG A 36 -8.55 18.10 22.86
N SER A 37 -7.66 18.70 22.07
CA SER A 37 -7.46 18.38 20.66
C SER A 37 -6.03 17.88 20.40
N VAL A 38 -5.89 17.00 19.41
CA VAL A 38 -4.64 16.41 18.96
C VAL A 38 -4.45 16.77 17.50
N THR A 39 -3.22 17.17 17.15
CA THR A 39 -2.81 17.41 15.77
C THR A 39 -2.01 16.22 15.25
N LEU A 40 -2.53 15.58 14.21
CA LEU A 40 -1.89 14.44 13.53
C LEU A 40 -1.28 14.87 12.19
N ALA A 41 -0.08 14.37 11.86
CA ALA A 41 0.46 14.46 10.49
C ALA A 41 1.44 13.31 10.16
N CYS A 42 1.85 13.20 8.89
CA CYS A 42 2.91 12.27 8.48
C CYS A 42 4.26 12.83 8.96
N ASN A 43 5.12 11.95 9.50
CA ASN A 43 6.44 12.31 10.05
C ASN A 43 7.59 11.95 9.08
N THR A 44 7.28 11.46 7.89
CA THR A 44 8.30 11.11 6.89
C THR A 44 8.99 12.38 6.38
N PRO A 45 10.33 12.42 6.36
CA PRO A 45 11.06 13.52 5.76
C PRO A 45 10.73 13.63 4.26
N ASP A 46 10.69 14.84 3.73
CA ASP A 46 10.41 15.16 2.32
C ASP A 46 9.03 14.75 1.78
N CYS A 47 8.10 14.32 2.66
CA CYS A 47 6.74 14.07 2.24
C CYS A 47 6.01 15.41 1.97
N PRO A 48 5.34 15.58 0.81
CA PRO A 48 4.63 16.81 0.49
C PRO A 48 3.34 16.99 1.32
N HIS A 49 2.93 15.94 2.04
CA HIS A 49 1.79 15.92 2.95
C HIS A 49 0.49 16.51 2.35
N ARG A 50 0.16 16.17 1.11
CA ARG A 50 -0.98 16.77 0.37
C ARG A 50 -2.33 16.33 0.89
N GLY A 51 -2.39 15.18 1.57
CA GLY A 51 -3.63 14.68 2.12
C GLY A 51 -3.49 13.42 2.97
N MET A 52 -4.65 12.87 3.29
CA MET A 52 -4.83 11.65 4.06
C MET A 52 -5.78 10.72 3.31
N VAL A 53 -5.59 9.43 3.47
CA VAL A 53 -6.40 8.38 2.82
C VAL A 53 -6.76 7.31 3.83
N SER A 54 -7.96 6.74 3.73
CA SER A 54 -8.37 5.67 4.64
C SER A 54 -7.71 4.34 4.27
N VAL A 55 -7.31 3.56 5.27
CA VAL A 55 -6.71 2.22 5.10
C VAL A 55 -7.61 1.33 4.25
N GLN A 56 -8.93 1.35 4.52
CA GLN A 56 -9.92 0.57 3.78
C GLN A 56 -9.92 0.89 2.27
N TYR A 57 -9.76 2.16 1.91
CA TYR A 57 -9.66 2.55 0.50
C TYR A 57 -8.40 1.96 -0.15
N VAL A 58 -7.26 2.00 0.56
CA VAL A 58 -5.99 1.44 0.07
C VAL A 58 -6.12 -0.06 -0.17
N GLU A 59 -6.65 -0.80 0.81
CA GLU A 59 -6.84 -2.25 0.72
C GLU A 59 -7.78 -2.63 -0.42
N GLN A 60 -8.87 -1.87 -0.60
CA GLN A 60 -9.80 -2.10 -1.70
C GLN A 60 -9.12 -1.87 -3.06
N ARG A 61 -8.32 -0.80 -3.19
CA ARG A 61 -7.57 -0.50 -4.41
C ARG A 61 -6.53 -1.58 -4.71
N GLU A 62 -5.83 -2.07 -3.70
CA GLU A 62 -4.87 -3.16 -3.86
C GLU A 62 -5.56 -4.44 -4.32
N ARG A 63 -6.70 -4.80 -3.71
CA ARG A 63 -7.50 -5.95 -4.13
C ARG A 63 -7.93 -5.84 -5.59
N LEU A 64 -8.40 -4.67 -6.01
CA LEU A 64 -8.79 -4.42 -7.41
C LEU A 64 -7.59 -4.55 -8.35
N ALA A 65 -6.43 -4.00 -7.99
CA ALA A 65 -5.20 -4.12 -8.78
C ALA A 65 -4.78 -5.59 -8.95
N ARG A 66 -4.82 -6.39 -7.88
CA ARG A 66 -4.53 -7.84 -7.93
C ARG A 66 -5.50 -8.59 -8.85
N ILE A 67 -6.79 -8.25 -8.81
CA ILE A 67 -7.79 -8.82 -9.72
C ILE A 67 -7.48 -8.43 -11.17
N TRP A 68 -7.17 -7.17 -11.42
CA TRP A 68 -6.87 -6.66 -12.75
C TRP A 68 -5.64 -7.34 -13.36
N VAL A 69 -4.54 -7.46 -12.60
CA VAL A 69 -3.34 -8.20 -13.01
C VAL A 69 -3.67 -9.66 -13.35
N ARG A 70 -4.49 -10.32 -12.53
CA ARG A 70 -4.91 -11.71 -12.81
C ARG A 70 -5.71 -11.82 -14.10
N ASN A 71 -6.62 -10.88 -14.34
CA ASN A 71 -7.46 -10.88 -15.53
C ASN A 71 -6.65 -10.60 -16.80
N ILE A 72 -5.74 -9.63 -16.76
CA ILE A 72 -4.81 -9.34 -17.87
C ILE A 72 -3.97 -10.57 -18.19
N ARG A 73 -3.40 -11.24 -17.18
CA ARG A 73 -2.61 -12.46 -17.40
C ARG A 73 -3.42 -13.56 -18.10
N LYS A 74 -4.70 -13.70 -17.75
CA LYS A 74 -5.61 -14.66 -18.43
C LYS A 74 -5.90 -14.23 -19.87
N GLN A 75 -6.19 -12.96 -20.10
CA GLN A 75 -6.44 -12.42 -21.45
C GLN A 75 -5.22 -12.59 -22.35
N LEU A 76 -4.03 -12.21 -21.87
CA LEU A 76 -2.77 -12.37 -22.61
C LEU A 76 -2.47 -13.84 -22.89
N ALA A 77 -2.73 -14.76 -21.96
CA ALA A 77 -2.55 -16.19 -22.19
C ALA A 77 -3.49 -16.73 -23.28
N ASN A 78 -4.71 -16.18 -23.39
CA ASN A 78 -5.66 -16.54 -24.44
C ASN A 78 -5.29 -15.94 -25.81
N GLU A 79 -4.69 -14.75 -25.84
CA GLU A 79 -4.26 -14.10 -27.09
C GLU A 79 -2.92 -14.64 -27.61
N LEU A 80 -2.02 -15.00 -26.70
CA LEU A 80 -0.68 -15.52 -27.01
C LEU A 80 -0.62 -17.04 -26.87
N THR A 81 -1.58 -17.76 -27.47
CA THR A 81 -1.62 -19.24 -27.42
C THR A 81 -0.35 -19.93 -27.91
N TRP A 82 0.41 -19.27 -28.78
CA TRP A 82 1.68 -19.71 -29.37
C TRP A 82 2.89 -19.41 -28.49
N VAL A 83 2.77 -18.51 -27.52
CA VAL A 83 3.79 -18.29 -26.50
C VAL A 83 3.61 -19.38 -25.44
N LYS A 84 4.38 -20.46 -25.57
CA LYS A 84 4.42 -21.50 -24.54
C LYS A 84 4.86 -20.84 -23.22
N PRO A 85 4.06 -20.91 -22.14
CA PRO A 85 4.47 -20.36 -20.87
C PRO A 85 5.79 -21.04 -20.46
N ILE A 86 6.77 -20.24 -20.03
CA ILE A 86 8.01 -20.79 -19.48
C ILE A 86 7.60 -21.70 -18.31
N PRO A 87 7.94 -23.00 -18.35
CA PRO A 87 7.57 -23.91 -17.28
C PRO A 87 8.14 -23.39 -15.97
N LYS A 88 7.34 -23.43 -14.89
CA LYS A 88 7.86 -23.11 -13.56
C LYS A 88 8.92 -24.15 -13.21
N ARG A 89 10.20 -23.76 -13.31
CA ARG A 89 11.33 -24.59 -12.92
C ARG A 89 11.72 -24.27 -11.49
N THR A 90 12.00 -25.30 -10.69
CA THR A 90 12.63 -25.11 -9.38
C THR A 90 14.08 -24.67 -9.56
N GLN A 91 14.67 -24.03 -8.55
CA GLN A 91 16.08 -23.61 -8.59
C GLN A 91 17.02 -24.77 -8.95
N SER A 92 16.75 -25.98 -8.44
CA SER A 92 17.49 -27.20 -8.80
C SER A 92 17.41 -27.54 -10.28
N GLN A 93 16.23 -27.43 -10.91
CA GLN A 93 16.05 -27.70 -12.34
C GLN A 93 16.78 -26.67 -13.21
N LEU A 94 16.84 -25.41 -12.78
CA LEU A 94 17.59 -24.36 -13.46
C LEU A 94 19.11 -24.61 -13.37
N LEU A 95 19.60 -25.04 -12.20
CA LEU A 95 21.02 -25.30 -12.00
C LEU A 95 21.52 -26.50 -12.82
N VAL A 96 20.70 -27.54 -12.99
CA VAL A 96 20.99 -28.69 -13.87
C VAL A 96 21.08 -28.25 -15.34
N GLU A 97 20.12 -27.45 -15.82
CA GLU A 97 20.16 -26.96 -17.21
C GLU A 97 21.34 -26.01 -17.50
N LEU A 98 21.84 -25.33 -16.47
CA LEU A 98 23.01 -24.46 -16.55
C LEU A 98 24.34 -25.22 -16.36
N GLY A 99 24.30 -26.54 -16.13
CA GLY A 99 25.49 -27.39 -16.02
C GLY A 99 26.24 -27.29 -14.68
N TYR A 100 25.57 -26.81 -13.62
CA TYR A 100 26.15 -26.74 -12.27
C TYR A 100 26.10 -28.09 -11.51
N TYR A 101 25.36 -29.08 -12.02
CA TYR A 101 25.26 -30.46 -11.51
C TYR A 101 25.31 -31.48 -12.64
#